data_AF-A0A0D0E5V8-F1
#
_entry.id   AF-A0A0D0E5V8-F1
#
_cell.length_a   1.000
_cell.length_b   1.000
_cell.length_c   1.000
_cell.angle_alpha   90.00
_cell.angle_beta   90.00
_cell.angle_gamma   90.00
#
_symmetry.space_group_name_H-M   'P 1'
#
loop_
_entity.id
_entity.type
_entity.pdbx_description
1 polymer ?
#
loop_
_entity_poly.entity_id
_entity_poly.type
_entity_poly.pdbx_seq_one_letter_code
_entity_poly.pdbx_strand_id
1 'polypeptide(L)'
;MSNFSKPLAPPACSCLPKYDRTQHDYTLLDAIGQWQEQTTASVYGWHHLNGMGPSILMCNAIVERIVDCAHHCKIASVQELKREMGWSDADQFGGEVITLIQRHAAPLATPFVSTPLRLITSSTVNATQALQVPSLLNTTQAGLSNVGAPVPKRKIRVVPVGRKITMSIQHATVPVQKIHHALPQQQGKRM
;
A
#
# COMPACT_ATOMS: atom_id res chain seq x y z
N MET A 1 37.30 -22.85 28.83
CA MET A 1 37.02 -21.40 28.84
C MET A 1 36.09 -21.11 27.67
N SER A 2 34.77 -21.09 27.93
CA SER A 2 33.76 -20.89 26.88
C SER A 2 33.58 -19.39 26.69
N ASN A 3 34.09 -18.86 25.57
CA ASN A 3 33.84 -17.48 25.17
C ASN A 3 32.41 -17.37 24.65
N PHE A 4 31.49 -16.91 25.51
CA PHE A 4 30.18 -16.48 25.09
C PHE A 4 30.34 -15.13 24.40
N SER A 5 30.40 -15.13 23.07
CA SER A 5 30.31 -13.90 22.27
C SER A 5 29.03 -13.17 22.68
N LYS A 6 29.20 -11.97 23.23
CA LYS A 6 28.11 -11.07 23.61
C LYS A 6 27.19 -10.89 22.39
N PRO A 7 25.86 -11.12 22.50
CA PRO A 7 24.96 -10.85 21.40
C PRO A 7 25.10 -9.38 20.98
N LEU A 8 25.30 -9.13 19.68
CA LEU A 8 25.20 -7.77 19.14
C LEU A 8 23.82 -7.23 19.50
N ALA A 9 23.79 -6.07 20.17
CA ALA A 9 22.55 -5.41 20.52
C ALA A 9 21.71 -5.21 19.24
N PRO A 10 20.39 -5.45 19.29
CA PRO A 10 19.51 -5.17 18.17
C PRO A 10 19.73 -3.72 17.69
N PRO A 11 19.73 -3.45 16.38
CA PRO A 11 19.77 -2.09 15.87
C PRO A 11 18.66 -1.28 16.54
N ALA A 12 19.03 -0.19 17.21
CA ALA A 12 18.05 0.66 17.86
C ALA A 12 17.12 1.27 16.80
N CYS A 13 15.81 1.18 17.02
CA CYS A 13 14.82 1.89 16.22
C CYS A 13 15.18 3.37 16.20
N SER A 14 15.01 4.01 15.05
CA SER A 14 15.52 5.37 14.91
C SER A 14 14.72 6.39 15.73
N CYS A 15 15.37 7.31 16.43
CA CYS A 15 14.66 8.38 17.13
C CYS A 15 14.07 9.34 16.07
N LEU A 16 12.76 9.59 16.16
CA LEU A 16 12.05 10.49 15.24
C LEU A 16 11.82 11.84 15.92
N PRO A 17 12.04 12.96 15.21
CA PRO A 17 11.62 14.27 15.70
C PRO A 17 10.12 14.32 15.95
N LYS A 18 9.71 15.07 16.98
CA LYS A 18 8.29 15.39 17.17
C LYS A 18 7.79 16.21 15.99
N TYR A 19 6.59 15.90 15.53
CA TYR A 19 5.95 16.58 14.42
C TYR A 19 4.44 16.58 14.63
N ASP A 20 3.76 17.49 13.94
CA ASP A 20 2.30 17.52 13.90
C ASP A 20 1.81 16.70 12.70
N ARG A 21 0.88 15.78 12.94
CA ARG A 21 0.32 14.94 11.87
C ARG A 21 -0.38 15.77 10.83
N THR A 22 -0.01 15.52 9.58
CA THR A 22 -0.59 16.11 8.39
C THR A 22 -1.76 15.27 7.88
N GLN A 23 -2.52 15.82 6.93
CA GLN A 23 -3.60 15.08 6.28
C GLN A 23 -3.10 13.77 5.62
N HIS A 24 -1.89 13.78 5.05
CA HIS A 24 -1.29 12.60 4.44
C HIS A 24 -1.11 11.46 5.45
N ASP A 25 -0.64 11.80 6.67
CA ASP A 25 -0.43 10.84 7.75
C ASP A 25 -1.75 10.17 8.17
N TYR A 26 -2.84 10.94 8.29
CA TYR A 26 -4.16 10.39 8.59
C TYR A 26 -4.71 9.51 7.45
N THR A 27 -4.49 9.90 6.18
CA THR A 27 -4.92 9.07 5.04
C THR A 27 -4.14 7.76 4.95
N LEU A 28 -2.85 7.78 5.31
CA LEU A 28 -2.04 6.57 5.39
C LEU A 28 -2.51 5.68 6.54
N LEU A 29 -2.83 6.26 7.70
CA LEU A 29 -3.35 5.54 8.85
C LEU A 29 -4.66 4.79 8.51
N ASP A 30 -5.60 5.49 7.88
CA ASP A 30 -6.87 4.89 7.42
C ASP A 30 -6.65 3.79 6.36
N ALA A 31 -5.76 4.04 5.39
CA ALA A 31 -5.44 3.06 4.36
C ALA A 31 -4.80 1.78 4.94
N ILE A 32 -3.93 1.91 5.95
CA ILE A 32 -3.36 0.76 6.67
C ILE A 32 -4.47 0.05 7.44
N GLY A 33 -5.34 0.76 8.16
CA GLY A 33 -6.45 0.16 8.90
C GLY A 33 -7.38 -0.67 8.01
N GLN A 34 -7.83 -0.11 6.89
CA GLN A 34 -8.66 -0.82 5.91
C GLN A 34 -7.94 -2.04 5.33
N TRP A 35 -6.64 -1.93 5.08
CA TRP A 35 -5.82 -3.05 4.62
C TRP A 35 -5.71 -4.15 5.68
N GLN A 36 -5.54 -3.80 6.97
CA GLN A 36 -5.50 -4.78 8.05
C GLN A 36 -6.82 -5.53 8.21
N GLU A 37 -7.97 -4.85 8.12
CA GLU A 37 -9.29 -5.49 8.18
C GLU A 37 -9.47 -6.51 7.06
N GLN A 38 -9.17 -6.09 5.82
CA GLN A 38 -9.27 -6.95 4.64
C GLN A 38 -8.33 -8.16 4.73
N THR A 39 -7.08 -7.93 5.12
CA THR A 39 -6.07 -8.98 5.20
C THR A 39 -6.38 -9.94 6.35
N THR A 40 -6.85 -9.43 7.49
CA THR A 40 -7.25 -10.28 8.62
C THR A 40 -8.44 -11.17 8.26
N ALA A 41 -9.47 -10.60 7.61
CA ALA A 41 -10.60 -11.39 7.11
C ALA A 41 -10.17 -12.44 6.08
N SER A 42 -9.19 -12.12 5.23
CA SER A 42 -8.70 -13.04 4.20
C SER A 42 -7.80 -14.15 4.73
N VAL A 43 -6.93 -13.86 5.70
CA VAL A 43 -5.91 -14.80 6.20
C VAL A 43 -6.42 -15.63 7.38
N TYR A 44 -7.09 -14.96 8.33
CA TYR A 44 -7.58 -15.60 9.56
C TYR A 44 -9.09 -15.88 9.51
N GLY A 45 -9.82 -15.28 8.56
CA GLY A 45 -11.27 -15.45 8.44
C GLY A 45 -12.07 -14.42 9.23
N TRP A 46 -13.32 -14.25 8.82
CA TRP A 46 -14.24 -13.25 9.38
C TRP A 46 -14.45 -13.35 10.90
N HIS A 47 -14.43 -14.57 11.44
CA HIS A 47 -14.60 -14.79 12.88
C HIS A 47 -13.47 -14.17 13.70
N HIS A 48 -12.22 -14.27 13.23
CA HIS A 48 -11.07 -13.66 13.89
C HIS A 48 -11.13 -12.13 13.82
N LEU A 49 -11.54 -11.56 12.68
CA LEU A 49 -11.75 -10.13 12.56
C LEU A 49 -12.78 -9.62 13.58
N ASN A 50 -13.90 -10.33 13.77
CA ASN A 50 -14.94 -9.93 14.72
C ASN A 50 -14.55 -10.16 16.20
N GLY A 51 -13.78 -11.21 16.49
CA GLY A 51 -13.44 -11.60 17.86
C GLY A 51 -12.23 -10.84 18.42
N MET A 52 -11.19 -10.64 17.59
CA MET A 52 -9.91 -10.05 18.01
C MET A 52 -9.60 -8.72 17.31
N GLY A 53 -10.27 -8.43 16.19
CA GLY A 53 -10.03 -7.22 15.42
C GLY A 53 -8.82 -7.34 14.47
N PRO A 54 -8.57 -6.29 13.67
CA PRO A 54 -7.47 -6.23 12.71
C PRO A 54 -6.07 -6.17 13.36
N SER A 55 -6.00 -5.86 14.65
CA SER A 55 -4.75 -5.72 15.41
C SER A 55 -4.00 -7.05 15.60
N ILE A 56 -4.66 -8.20 15.35
CA ILE A 56 -4.03 -9.52 15.34
C ILE A 56 -2.97 -9.64 14.24
N LEU A 57 -3.16 -8.95 13.11
CA LEU A 57 -2.22 -8.98 12.00
C LEU A 57 -1.04 -8.04 12.24
N MET A 58 -1.31 -6.85 12.80
CA MET A 58 -0.29 -5.88 13.14
C MET A 58 -0.81 -4.94 14.23
N CYS A 59 -0.10 -4.86 15.36
CA CYS A 59 -0.57 -4.07 16.49
C CYS A 59 -0.60 -2.57 16.17
N ASN A 60 -1.52 -1.83 16.81
CA ASN A 60 -1.67 -0.39 16.58
C ASN A 60 -0.37 0.38 16.80
N ALA A 61 0.45 0.01 17.79
CA ALA A 61 1.76 0.66 18.00
C ALA A 61 2.70 0.54 16.79
N ILE A 62 2.67 -0.57 16.05
CA ILE A 62 3.44 -0.74 14.81
C ILE A 62 2.85 0.14 13.71
N VAL A 63 1.52 0.20 13.60
CA VAL A 63 0.83 1.08 12.64
C VAL A 63 1.23 2.55 12.85
N GLU A 64 1.14 3.05 14.08
CA GLU A 64 1.53 4.42 14.42
C GLU A 64 3.00 4.66 14.05
N ARG A 65 3.88 3.70 14.37
CA ARG A 65 5.30 3.78 14.05
C ARG A 65 5.58 3.78 12.55
N ILE A 66 4.78 3.05 11.76
CA ILE A 66 4.85 3.09 10.29
C ILE A 66 4.56 4.49 9.79
N VAL A 67 3.47 5.10 10.27
CA VAL A 67 3.08 6.46 9.88
C VAL A 67 4.17 7.46 10.27
N ASP A 68 4.70 7.37 11.49
CA ASP A 68 5.78 8.26 11.93
C ASP A 68 7.03 8.08 11.05
N CYS A 69 7.42 6.85 10.72
CA CYS A 69 8.58 6.60 9.86
C CYS A 69 8.36 7.04 8.40
N ALA A 70 7.13 6.89 7.90
CA ALA A 70 6.74 7.31 6.56
C ALA A 70 6.75 8.84 6.43
N HIS A 71 6.28 9.55 7.46
CA HIS A 71 6.33 11.01 7.51
C HIS A 71 7.75 11.55 7.31
N HIS A 72 8.73 10.92 7.96
CA HIS A 72 10.16 11.26 7.84
C HIS A 72 10.87 10.57 6.66
N CYS A 73 10.12 9.93 5.75
CA CYS A 73 10.65 9.21 4.58
C CYS A 73 11.75 8.17 4.90
N LYS A 74 11.68 7.50 6.06
CA LYS A 74 12.74 6.59 6.54
C LYS A 74 12.59 5.14 6.10
N ILE A 75 11.43 4.78 5.57
CA ILE A 75 11.09 3.42 5.16
C ILE A 75 10.68 3.42 3.68
N ALA A 76 11.63 3.09 2.80
CA ALA A 76 11.42 2.93 1.37
C ALA A 76 11.36 1.46 0.95
N SER A 77 11.81 0.55 1.81
CA SER A 77 11.91 -0.89 1.52
C SER A 77 11.48 -1.77 2.70
N VAL A 78 11.15 -3.03 2.40
CA VAL A 78 10.78 -4.04 3.41
C VAL A 78 11.91 -4.30 4.41
N GLN A 79 13.17 -4.21 3.99
CA GLN A 79 14.31 -4.37 4.89
C GLN A 79 14.38 -3.24 5.93
N GLU A 80 14.07 -2.01 5.52
CA GLU A 80 14.01 -0.86 6.43
C GLU A 80 12.81 -0.95 7.35
N LEU A 81 11.67 -1.42 6.85
CA LEU A 81 10.48 -1.72 7.66
C LEU A 81 10.82 -2.71 8.79
N LYS A 82 11.48 -3.82 8.46
CA LYS A 82 11.95 -4.82 9.43
C LYS A 82 12.89 -4.22 10.45
N ARG A 83 13.86 -3.43 9.99
CA ARG A 83 14.85 -2.79 10.87
C ARG A 83 14.21 -1.80 11.85
N GLU A 84 13.27 -0.99 11.39
CA GLU A 84 12.68 0.07 12.22
C GLU A 84 11.63 -0.44 13.20
N MET A 85 10.98 -1.56 12.92
CA MET A 85 9.82 -2.04 13.68
C MET A 85 10.02 -3.40 14.35
N GLY A 86 10.99 -4.20 13.89
CA GLY A 86 11.14 -5.57 14.34
C GLY A 86 9.92 -6.45 14.03
N TRP A 87 9.10 -6.06 13.06
CA TRP A 87 7.86 -6.76 12.74
C TRP A 87 8.15 -8.07 11.99
N SER A 88 7.88 -9.20 12.63
CA SER A 88 8.19 -10.54 12.13
C SER A 88 7.51 -10.87 10.79
N ASP A 89 6.28 -10.41 10.59
CA ASP A 89 5.50 -10.73 9.38
C ASP A 89 5.77 -9.76 8.21
N ALA A 90 6.75 -8.86 8.36
CA ALA A 90 7.13 -7.93 7.31
C ALA A 90 7.65 -8.64 6.04
N ASP A 91 8.19 -9.86 6.14
CA ASP A 91 8.57 -10.64 4.95
C ASP A 91 7.35 -11.05 4.11
N GLN A 92 6.21 -11.29 4.77
CA GLN A 92 4.97 -11.71 4.11
C GLN A 92 4.15 -10.52 3.64
N PHE A 93 3.99 -9.50 4.50
CA PHE A 93 3.05 -8.40 4.28
C PHE A 93 3.71 -7.05 4.00
N GLY A 94 5.02 -6.92 4.26
CA GLY A 94 5.71 -5.64 4.18
C GLY A 94 5.70 -5.02 2.79
N GLY A 95 5.67 -5.82 1.72
CA GLY A 95 5.60 -5.29 0.35
C GLY A 95 4.31 -4.51 0.07
N GLU A 96 3.18 -4.98 0.59
CA GLU A 96 1.89 -4.29 0.46
C GLU A 96 1.89 -3.01 1.28
N VAL A 97 2.42 -3.06 2.51
CA VAL A 97 2.56 -1.88 3.38
C VAL A 97 3.47 -0.82 2.75
N ILE A 98 4.60 -1.19 2.17
CA ILE A 98 5.47 -0.26 1.43
C ILE A 98 4.74 0.38 0.24
N THR A 99 3.92 -0.40 -0.47
CA THR A 99 3.10 0.12 -1.57
C THR A 99 2.07 1.15 -1.09
N LEU A 100 1.45 0.92 0.09
CA LEU A 100 0.55 1.88 0.72
C LEU A 100 1.30 3.16 1.13
N ILE A 101 2.46 3.03 1.77
CA ILE A 101 3.30 4.17 2.15
C ILE A 101 3.63 5.02 0.93
N GLN A 102 4.10 4.41 -0.16
CA GLN A 102 4.46 5.14 -1.39
C GLN A 102 3.26 5.83 -2.05
N ARG A 103 2.06 5.24 -1.98
CA ARG A 103 0.84 5.82 -2.53
C ARG A 103 0.37 7.05 -1.75
N HIS A 104 0.61 7.07 -0.44
CA HIS A 104 0.10 8.11 0.46
C HIS A 104 1.19 9.08 0.95
N ALA A 105 2.45 8.86 0.56
CA ALA A 105 3.56 9.74 0.87
C ALA A 105 3.30 11.17 0.38
N ALA A 106 3.68 12.15 1.19
CA ALA A 106 3.64 13.55 0.78
C ALA A 106 4.55 13.75 -0.45
N PRO A 107 4.13 14.55 -1.45
CA PRO A 107 4.99 14.88 -2.57
C PRO A 107 6.28 15.52 -2.04
N LEU A 108 7.42 14.90 -2.33
CA LEU A 108 8.70 15.49 -2.00
C LEU A 108 8.81 16.80 -2.79
N ALA A 109 8.87 17.93 -2.10
CA ALA A 109 9.05 19.23 -2.74
C ALA A 109 10.32 19.15 -3.58
N THR A 110 10.19 19.18 -4.91
CA THR A 110 11.35 19.17 -5.81
C THR A 110 11.90 20.59 -5.85
N PRO A 111 13.13 20.86 -5.36
CA PRO A 111 13.63 22.22 -5.24
C PRO A 111 14.21 22.79 -6.55
N PHE A 112 14.11 22.08 -7.68
CA PHE A 112 14.76 22.49 -8.92
C PHE A 112 13.77 22.95 -9.98
N VAL A 113 13.16 24.11 -9.76
CA VAL A 113 12.73 24.95 -10.88
C VAL A 113 13.98 25.67 -11.37
N SER A 114 14.64 25.11 -12.38
CA SER A 114 15.67 25.82 -13.13
C SER A 114 14.99 27.03 -13.77
N THR A 115 15.12 28.20 -13.16
CA THR A 115 14.69 29.44 -13.77
C THR A 115 15.54 29.62 -15.03
N PRO A 116 14.96 29.64 -16.24
CA PRO A 116 15.76 29.86 -17.43
C PRO A 116 16.41 31.24 -17.33
N LEU A 117 17.73 31.28 -17.29
CA LEU A 117 18.51 32.51 -17.33
C LEU A 117 18.28 33.13 -18.71
N ARG A 118 17.44 34.16 -18.78
CA ARG A 118 17.19 34.92 -20.02
C ARG A 118 18.52 35.54 -20.45
N LEU A 119 19.09 35.05 -21.54
CA LEU A 119 20.24 35.65 -22.21
C LEU A 119 19.78 36.97 -22.84
N ILE A 120 20.29 38.10 -22.35
CA ILE A 120 20.10 39.41 -22.98
C ILE A 120 21.22 39.57 -24.01
N THR A 121 20.94 39.24 -25.27
CA THR A 121 21.80 39.63 -26.40
C THR A 121 21.26 40.91 -27.02
N SER A 122 21.91 42.03 -26.72
CA SER A 122 21.82 43.24 -27.52
C SER A 122 22.78 43.13 -28.70
N SER A 123 22.27 43.02 -29.93
CA SER A 123 23.00 43.52 -31.11
C SER A 123 22.10 43.63 -32.35
N THR A 124 21.96 44.89 -32.75
CA THR A 124 21.49 45.53 -33.98
C THR A 124 21.66 44.75 -35.29
N VAL A 125 20.66 44.94 -36.15
CA VAL A 125 20.45 44.56 -37.55
C VAL A 125 21.66 44.64 -38.50
N ASN A 126 21.73 43.70 -39.46
CA ASN A 126 21.68 44.00 -40.90
C ASN A 126 21.52 42.72 -41.76
N ALA A 127 20.65 42.81 -42.75
CA ALA A 127 20.28 41.77 -43.70
C ALA A 127 21.28 41.65 -44.87
N THR A 128 21.30 40.49 -45.55
CA THR A 128 21.12 40.32 -47.02
C THR A 128 21.87 39.09 -47.60
N GLN A 129 21.10 38.19 -48.26
CA GLN A 129 21.46 37.22 -49.34
C GLN A 129 22.39 36.03 -49.01
N ALA A 130 22.33 34.84 -49.65
CA ALA A 130 21.44 34.18 -50.60
C ALA A 130 21.83 32.68 -50.67
N LEU A 131 20.90 31.83 -51.16
CA LEU A 131 21.06 30.53 -51.85
C LEU A 131 22.33 29.69 -51.60
N GLN A 132 22.17 28.45 -51.10
CA GLN A 132 22.60 27.23 -51.82
C GLN A 132 22.23 25.93 -51.10
N VAL A 133 21.59 25.04 -51.86
CA VAL A 133 21.42 23.58 -51.63
C VAL A 133 22.57 22.89 -52.38
N PRO A 134 23.18 21.82 -51.81
CA PRO A 134 23.03 20.51 -52.46
C PRO A 134 22.88 19.32 -51.49
N SER A 135 22.02 18.38 -51.89
CA SER A 135 21.92 16.98 -51.42
C SER A 135 23.13 16.13 -51.80
N LEU A 136 23.47 15.11 -51.00
CA LEU A 136 23.52 13.67 -51.38
C LEU A 136 24.21 12.80 -50.30
N LEU A 137 23.73 11.55 -50.14
CA LEU A 137 24.60 10.41 -49.87
C LEU A 137 24.29 9.61 -48.60
N ASN A 138 25.23 9.23 -47.75
CA ASN A 138 25.61 7.82 -47.73
C ASN A 138 24.98 6.94 -46.62
N THR A 139 24.30 5.89 -47.08
CA THR A 139 23.99 4.61 -46.43
C THR A 139 25.21 3.93 -45.79
N THR A 140 25.07 3.35 -44.60
CA THR A 140 25.72 2.07 -44.25
C THR A 140 24.87 1.32 -43.22
N GLN A 141 24.56 0.08 -43.60
CA GLN A 141 23.76 -0.92 -42.90
C GLN A 141 24.70 -1.96 -42.28
N ALA A 142 24.48 -2.32 -41.03
CA ALA A 142 24.74 -3.62 -40.41
C ALA A 142 24.12 -3.53 -39.00
N GLY A 143 23.40 -4.48 -38.44
CA GLY A 143 23.18 -5.88 -38.77
C GLY A 143 22.75 -6.55 -37.45
N LEU A 144 21.54 -7.12 -37.48
CA LEU A 144 20.84 -7.92 -36.46
C LEU A 144 21.74 -8.77 -35.54
N SER A 145 21.32 -8.96 -34.28
CA SER A 145 21.05 -10.30 -33.72
C SER A 145 20.22 -10.24 -32.42
N ASN A 146 19.06 -10.88 -32.48
CA ASN A 146 18.12 -11.19 -31.41
C ASN A 146 18.65 -12.27 -30.44
N VAL A 147 18.12 -12.30 -29.20
CA VAL A 147 17.55 -13.43 -28.42
C VAL A 147 17.26 -12.82 -27.02
N GLY A 148 16.09 -12.81 -26.40
CA GLY A 148 14.95 -13.73 -26.42
C GLY A 148 14.79 -14.37 -25.04
N ALA A 149 14.03 -13.75 -24.12
CA ALA A 149 13.43 -14.43 -22.96
C ALA A 149 12.24 -13.63 -22.39
N PRO A 150 10.99 -14.15 -22.46
CA PRO A 150 9.83 -13.51 -21.86
C PRO A 150 9.66 -13.95 -20.40
N VAL A 151 9.76 -13.00 -19.48
CA VAL A 151 9.37 -13.20 -18.07
C VAL A 151 7.84 -13.12 -17.95
N PRO A 152 7.16 -14.06 -17.25
CA PRO A 152 5.71 -14.06 -17.11
C PRO A 152 5.21 -12.84 -16.33
N LYS A 153 4.54 -11.92 -17.03
CA LYS A 153 3.73 -10.85 -16.42
C LYS A 153 2.50 -11.48 -15.78
N ARG A 154 2.54 -11.71 -14.46
CA ARG A 154 1.32 -11.97 -13.67
C ARG A 154 0.45 -10.72 -13.72
N LYS A 155 -0.61 -10.81 -14.51
CA LYS A 155 -1.66 -9.80 -14.63
C LYS A 155 -2.48 -9.81 -13.33
N ILE A 156 -2.09 -8.96 -12.39
CA ILE A 156 -2.94 -8.63 -11.25
C ILE A 156 -4.10 -7.80 -11.79
N ARG A 157 -5.27 -8.43 -11.83
CA ARG A 157 -6.53 -7.78 -12.15
C ARG A 157 -6.89 -6.87 -10.97
N VAL A 158 -6.61 -5.58 -11.10
CA VAL A 158 -7.22 -4.56 -10.24
C VAL A 158 -8.71 -4.57 -10.56
N VAL A 159 -9.51 -5.13 -9.66
CA VAL A 159 -10.97 -5.05 -9.73
C VAL A 159 -11.37 -3.69 -9.15
N PRO A 160 -12.05 -2.82 -9.90
CA PRO A 160 -12.64 -1.63 -9.32
C PRO A 160 -13.84 -2.05 -8.47
N VAL A 161 -13.68 -2.10 -7.15
CA VAL A 161 -14.82 -2.18 -6.23
C VAL A 161 -15.44 -0.77 -6.14
N GLY A 162 -16.36 -0.51 -7.06
CA GLY A 162 -17.33 0.56 -6.89
C GLY A 162 -18.28 0.17 -5.76
N ARG A 163 -18.07 0.70 -4.56
CA ARG A 163 -19.07 0.63 -3.48
C ARG A 163 -20.14 1.68 -3.76
N LYS A 164 -21.20 1.30 -4.50
CA LYS A 164 -22.51 1.94 -4.32
C LYS A 164 -23.14 1.30 -3.09
N ILE A 165 -23.09 2.00 -1.97
CA ILE A 165 -23.89 1.68 -0.79
C ILE A 165 -25.32 2.11 -1.12
N THR A 166 -26.13 1.19 -1.63
CA THR A 166 -27.58 1.34 -1.62
C THR A 166 -28.07 0.58 -0.40
N MET A 167 -28.39 1.28 0.69
CA MET A 167 -29.08 0.70 1.83
C MET A 167 -30.52 0.37 1.43
N SER A 168 -30.77 -0.83 0.92
CA SER A 168 -32.12 -1.38 0.88
C SER A 168 -32.41 -2.05 2.22
N ILE A 169 -33.06 -1.31 3.12
CA ILE A 169 -33.67 -1.86 4.31
C ILE A 169 -34.88 -2.69 3.84
N GLN A 170 -34.68 -3.98 3.62
CA GLN A 170 -35.80 -4.91 3.52
C GLN A 170 -36.28 -5.23 4.94
N HIS A 171 -37.43 -4.68 5.32
CA HIS A 171 -38.18 -5.15 6.47
C HIS A 171 -38.66 -6.58 6.19
N ALA A 172 -37.93 -7.57 6.71
CA ALA A 172 -38.42 -8.93 6.79
C ALA A 172 -39.45 -9.00 7.93
N THR A 173 -40.73 -8.94 7.55
CA THR A 173 -41.84 -9.32 8.43
C THR A 173 -41.70 -10.81 8.76
N VAL A 174 -41.40 -11.11 10.01
CA VAL A 174 -41.42 -12.48 10.54
C VAL A 174 -42.88 -12.88 10.76
N PRO A 175 -43.42 -13.92 10.09
CA PRO A 175 -44.71 -14.45 10.45
C PRO A 175 -44.60 -15.18 11.79
N VAL A 176 -45.33 -14.71 12.79
CA VAL A 176 -45.56 -15.39 14.07
C VAL A 176 -46.22 -16.74 13.78
N GLN A 177 -45.44 -17.82 13.80
CA GLN A 177 -45.98 -19.17 13.78
C GLN A 177 -46.59 -19.45 15.16
N LYS A 178 -47.92 -19.61 15.16
CA LYS A 178 -48.75 -19.99 16.30
C LYS A 178 -48.39 -21.42 16.71
N ILE A 179 -47.63 -21.57 17.79
CA ILE A 179 -47.33 -22.85 18.42
C ILE A 179 -48.63 -23.39 19.02
N HIS A 180 -49.26 -24.36 18.35
CA HIS A 180 -50.31 -25.17 18.94
C HIS A 180 -49.68 -26.17 19.92
N HIS A 181 -49.85 -25.94 21.21
CA HIS A 181 -49.57 -26.93 22.24
C HIS A 181 -50.58 -28.09 22.11
N ALA A 182 -50.13 -29.22 21.57
CA ALA A 182 -50.84 -30.49 21.69
C ALA A 182 -50.32 -31.24 22.92
N LEU A 183 -51.17 -31.36 23.94
CA LEU A 183 -50.98 -32.11 25.17
C LEU A 183 -51.13 -33.62 24.88
N PRO A 184 -50.13 -34.49 25.13
CA PRO A 184 -50.36 -35.93 25.10
C PRO A 184 -51.01 -36.37 26.41
N GLN A 185 -52.31 -36.66 26.37
CA GLN A 185 -53.01 -37.44 27.39
C GLN A 185 -52.49 -38.88 27.35
N GLN A 186 -51.73 -39.26 28.38
CA GLN A 186 -51.31 -40.64 28.60
C GLN A 186 -52.52 -41.51 28.95
N GLN A 187 -52.72 -42.56 28.15
CA GLN A 187 -53.62 -43.66 28.45
C GLN A 187 -53.06 -44.46 29.63
N GLY A 188 -53.72 -44.37 30.78
CA GLY A 188 -53.57 -45.32 31.87
C GLY A 188 -54.17 -46.68 31.47
N LYS A 189 -53.31 -47.71 31.42
CA LYS A 189 -53.70 -49.11 31.22
C LYS A 189 -52.93 -49.96 32.21
N ARG A 190 -53.65 -50.88 32.87
CA ARG A 190 -53.23 -51.98 33.78
C ARG A 190 -53.00 -51.59 35.25
N MET A 191 -53.44 -52.35 36.26
CA MET A 191 -54.10 -53.68 36.32
C MET A 191 -55.24 -53.65 37.33
#